data_AF-A0A4Q3H7Z5-F1
#
_entry.id   AF-A0A4Q3H7Z5-F1
#
_cell.length_a   1.000
_cell.length_b   1.000
_cell.length_c   1.000
_cell.angle_alpha   90.00
_cell.angle_beta   90.00
_cell.angle_gamma   90.00
#
_symmetry.space_group_name_H-M   'P 1'
#
loop_
_entity.id
_entity.type
_entity.pdbx_description
1 polymer ?
#
loop_
_entity_poly.entity_id
_entity_poly.type
_entity_poly.pdbx_seq_one_letter_code
_entity_poly.pdbx_strand_id
1 'polypeptide(L)'
;AEADTIEAEKPDVVIIATGGLPHTEVLTKGNELVVSSWDIISGDVKPGANVLIFDDAGDHAGLQAAEILANAGAKVEVMTPDRSFAPEVMAMNLVPYMRSLQKQDVTFTVTYRLDAVEKNGNQLVAHVGSDYGGIAKQQTVDQVVINHGTIPLDELYFELKPRSSNLGAVDYEELIAGRSQSLARNPDGAYQLYRIGDAVAARNTHAAIYDALRLVKDI
;
A
#
# COMPACT_ATOMS: atom_id res chain seq x y z
N ALA A 1 19.16 6.97 0.52
CA ALA A 1 20.46 7.16 -0.16
C ALA A 1 20.22 8.19 -1.24
N GLU A 2 21.10 9.19 -1.34
CA GLU A 2 20.96 10.26 -2.33
C GLU A 2 21.64 9.88 -3.64
N ALA A 3 21.26 10.49 -4.75
CA ALA A 3 21.81 10.15 -6.05
C ALA A 3 23.34 10.28 -6.13
N ASP A 4 23.91 11.33 -5.53
CA ASP A 4 25.36 11.54 -5.50
C ASP A 4 26.11 10.39 -4.79
N THR A 5 25.47 9.78 -3.77
CA THR A 5 26.05 8.61 -3.08
C THR A 5 26.07 7.40 -4.00
N ILE A 6 25.00 7.22 -4.79
CA ILE A 6 24.90 6.10 -5.74
C ILE A 6 25.91 6.27 -6.87
N GLU A 7 26.07 7.48 -7.40
CA GLU A 7 27.04 7.75 -8.47
C GLU A 7 28.50 7.58 -8.04
N ALA A 8 28.80 7.93 -6.78
CA ALA A 8 30.14 7.78 -6.23
C ALA A 8 30.62 6.31 -6.24
N GLU A 9 29.69 5.34 -6.15
CA GLU A 9 29.96 3.91 -6.26
C GLU A 9 30.30 3.46 -7.69
N LYS A 10 30.11 4.33 -8.70
CA LYS A 10 30.32 4.06 -10.13
C LYS A 10 29.65 2.74 -10.59
N PRO A 11 28.34 2.59 -10.37
CA PRO A 11 27.64 1.35 -10.68
C PRO A 11 27.55 1.14 -12.19
N ASP A 12 27.56 -0.12 -12.64
CA ASP A 12 27.14 -0.48 -14.00
C ASP A 12 25.60 -0.55 -14.10
N VAL A 13 24.95 -0.96 -13.00
CA VAL A 13 23.50 -1.10 -12.90
C VAL A 13 23.00 -0.59 -11.54
N VAL A 14 21.91 0.18 -11.56
CA VAL A 14 21.19 0.66 -10.39
C VAL A 14 19.79 0.08 -10.38
N ILE A 15 19.40 -0.55 -9.27
CA ILE A 15 18.06 -1.12 -9.07
C ILE A 15 17.40 -0.41 -7.89
N ILE A 16 16.31 0.30 -8.16
CA ILE A 16 15.51 0.97 -7.14
C ILE A 16 14.46 -0.01 -6.61
N ALA A 17 14.63 -0.37 -5.34
CA ALA A 17 13.75 -1.24 -4.58
C ALA A 17 13.29 -0.54 -3.28
N THR A 18 12.96 0.75 -3.39
CA THR A 18 12.58 1.64 -2.27
C THR A 18 11.21 1.35 -1.69
N GLY A 19 10.43 0.47 -2.33
CA GLY A 19 9.07 0.13 -1.91
C GLY A 19 8.09 1.28 -2.10
N GLY A 20 7.06 1.32 -1.26
CA GLY A 20 6.07 2.39 -1.23
C GLY A 20 5.68 2.78 0.19
N LEU A 21 4.90 3.85 0.31
CA LEU A 21 4.38 4.36 1.58
C LEU A 21 2.84 4.24 1.62
N PRO A 22 2.24 4.05 2.81
CA PRO A 22 0.78 3.99 2.94
C PRO A 22 0.09 5.20 2.33
N HIS A 23 -0.98 4.95 1.58
CA HIS A 23 -1.77 6.02 0.96
C HIS A 23 -3.01 6.33 1.79
N THR A 24 -2.98 7.44 2.55
CA THR A 24 -4.10 7.86 3.41
C THR A 24 -4.93 9.00 2.84
N GLU A 25 -4.42 9.73 1.83
CA GLU A 25 -5.06 10.89 1.19
C GLU A 25 -6.20 10.51 0.22
N VAL A 26 -7.18 9.77 0.73
CA VAL A 26 -8.26 9.15 -0.07
C VAL A 26 -9.62 9.79 0.17
N LEU A 27 -9.75 10.56 1.25
CA LEU A 27 -11.00 11.20 1.63
C LEU A 27 -11.16 12.56 0.94
N THR A 28 -12.42 12.95 0.73
CA THR A 28 -12.76 14.30 0.24
C THR A 28 -12.41 15.39 1.27
N LYS A 29 -12.35 15.04 2.56
CA LYS A 29 -12.00 15.90 3.69
C LYS A 29 -11.61 15.07 4.91
N GLY A 30 -10.65 15.55 5.69
CA GLY A 30 -10.29 14.97 7.00
C GLY A 30 -9.18 13.94 6.96
N ASN A 31 -8.34 13.91 5.92
CA ASN A 31 -7.19 13.00 5.85
C ASN A 31 -6.17 13.27 6.98
N GLU A 32 -6.15 14.48 7.54
CA GLU A 32 -5.31 14.82 8.70
C GLU A 32 -5.81 14.21 10.02
N LEU A 33 -7.01 13.61 10.03
CA LEU A 33 -7.66 13.00 11.20
C LEU A 33 -7.55 11.47 11.23
N VAL A 34 -6.98 10.86 10.19
CA VAL A 34 -6.88 9.41 10.05
C VAL A 34 -5.44 8.94 10.23
N VAL A 35 -5.28 7.64 10.47
CA VAL A 35 -3.97 6.97 10.51
C VAL A 35 -3.97 5.82 9.49
N SER A 36 -2.79 5.31 9.14
CA SER A 36 -2.67 4.16 8.24
C SER A 36 -2.80 2.83 8.99
N SER A 37 -3.13 1.75 8.27
CA SER A 37 -3.03 0.38 8.79
C SER A 37 -1.61 0.07 9.28
N TRP A 38 -0.58 0.63 8.64
CA TRP A 38 0.81 0.44 9.01
C TRP A 38 1.13 1.09 10.36
N ASP A 39 0.59 2.27 10.67
CA ASP A 39 0.81 2.93 11.97
C ASP A 39 0.28 2.09 13.14
N ILE A 40 -0.80 1.34 12.91
CA ILE A 40 -1.35 0.39 13.88
C ILE A 40 -0.47 -0.85 13.99
N ILE A 41 -0.01 -1.39 12.85
CA ILE A 41 0.82 -2.60 12.79
C ILE A 41 2.21 -2.37 13.41
N SER A 42 2.82 -1.21 13.15
CA SER A 42 4.11 -0.82 13.72
C SER A 42 4.02 -0.47 15.21
N GLY A 43 2.82 -0.09 15.68
CA GLY A 43 2.59 0.37 17.04
C GLY A 43 2.94 1.85 17.25
N ASP A 44 3.14 2.62 16.17
CA ASP A 44 3.39 4.06 16.23
C ASP A 44 2.16 4.83 16.75
N VAL A 45 0.96 4.29 16.47
CA VAL A 45 -0.31 4.82 16.94
C VAL A 45 -0.96 3.85 17.91
N LYS A 46 -1.44 4.37 19.04
CA LYS A 46 -2.17 3.56 20.02
C LYS A 46 -3.57 3.20 19.52
N PRO A 47 -4.03 1.95 19.75
CA PRO A 47 -5.40 1.55 19.47
C PRO A 47 -6.45 2.44 20.15
N GLY A 48 -7.44 2.89 19.38
CA GLY A 48 -8.69 3.47 19.90
C GLY A 48 -9.62 2.40 20.50
N ALA A 49 -10.76 2.81 21.05
CA ALA A 49 -11.74 1.89 21.62
C ALA A 49 -12.91 1.59 20.68
N ASN A 50 -13.23 2.48 19.74
CA ASN A 50 -14.26 2.29 18.71
C ASN A 50 -13.73 2.76 17.37
N VAL A 51 -13.25 1.81 16.57
CA VAL A 51 -12.38 2.05 15.42
C VAL A 51 -13.07 1.65 14.13
N LEU A 52 -13.03 2.55 13.14
CA LEU A 52 -13.40 2.24 11.76
C LEU A 52 -12.13 2.06 10.93
N ILE A 53 -11.95 0.87 10.36
CA ILE A 53 -10.99 0.63 9.29
C ILE A 53 -11.71 0.80 7.96
N PHE A 54 -11.28 1.73 7.14
CA PHE A 54 -11.67 1.79 5.73
C PHE A 54 -10.63 1.02 4.90
N ASP A 55 -11.02 -0.17 4.44
CA ASP A 55 -10.19 -1.09 3.67
C ASP A 55 -10.59 -1.09 2.19
N ASP A 56 -9.82 -0.37 1.39
CA ASP A 56 -9.95 -0.25 -0.06
C ASP A 56 -8.75 -0.93 -0.78
N ALA A 57 -7.83 -1.54 -0.01
CA ALA A 57 -6.77 -2.40 -0.56
C ALA A 57 -7.16 -3.88 -0.57
N GLY A 58 -7.93 -4.31 0.42
CA GLY A 58 -8.42 -5.69 0.51
C GLY A 58 -7.34 -6.72 0.85
N ASP A 59 -6.21 -6.28 1.39
CA ASP A 59 -5.01 -7.08 1.60
C ASP A 59 -4.82 -7.52 3.07
N HIS A 60 -3.65 -8.10 3.34
CA HIS A 60 -3.30 -8.55 4.69
C HIS A 60 -3.20 -7.40 5.71
N ALA A 61 -2.82 -6.19 5.30
CA ALA A 61 -2.60 -5.09 6.23
C ALA A 61 -3.91 -4.66 6.90
N GLY A 62 -5.01 -4.62 6.16
CA GLY A 62 -6.35 -4.34 6.70
C GLY A 62 -6.75 -5.33 7.80
N LEU A 63 -6.59 -6.64 7.55
CA LEU A 63 -6.93 -7.68 8.53
C LEU A 63 -5.96 -7.75 9.72
N GLN A 64 -4.67 -7.48 9.51
CA GLN A 64 -3.68 -7.41 10.60
C GLN A 64 -3.97 -6.24 11.54
N ALA A 65 -4.26 -5.05 11.01
CA ALA A 65 -4.66 -3.91 11.80
C ALA A 65 -5.93 -4.23 12.61
N ALA A 66 -6.94 -4.84 11.97
CA ALA A 66 -8.16 -5.27 12.65
C ALA A 66 -7.88 -6.23 13.82
N GLU A 67 -7.00 -7.21 13.63
CA GLU A 67 -6.62 -8.16 14.67
C GLU A 67 -5.88 -7.50 15.84
N ILE A 68 -4.95 -6.59 15.55
CA ILE A 68 -4.22 -5.83 16.59
C ILE A 68 -5.19 -4.97 17.40
N LEU A 69 -6.09 -4.24 16.74
CA LEU A 69 -7.10 -3.38 17.38
C LEU A 69 -8.07 -4.19 18.23
N ALA A 70 -8.60 -5.30 17.68
CA ALA A 70 -9.51 -6.17 18.39
C ALA A 70 -8.83 -6.79 19.63
N ASN A 71 -7.60 -7.27 19.50
CA ASN A 71 -6.83 -7.84 20.61
C ASN A 71 -6.52 -6.81 21.72
N ALA A 72 -6.50 -5.52 21.38
CA ALA A 72 -6.42 -4.42 22.36
C ALA A 72 -7.77 -4.13 23.07
N GLY A 73 -8.84 -4.84 22.71
CA GLY A 73 -10.18 -4.69 23.27
C GLY A 73 -11.05 -3.66 22.55
N ALA A 74 -10.65 -3.20 21.36
CA ALA A 74 -11.43 -2.25 20.57
C ALA A 74 -12.66 -2.91 19.95
N LYS A 75 -13.74 -2.14 19.82
CA LYS A 75 -14.80 -2.41 18.86
C LYS A 75 -14.31 -1.99 17.48
N VAL A 76 -14.28 -2.90 16.52
CA VAL A 76 -13.72 -2.67 15.19
C VAL A 76 -14.78 -2.88 14.11
N GLU A 77 -14.90 -1.93 13.20
CA GLU A 77 -15.60 -2.12 11.93
C GLU A 77 -14.59 -2.09 10.79
N VAL A 78 -14.55 -3.14 9.97
CA VAL A 78 -13.82 -3.16 8.70
C VAL A 78 -14.81 -2.87 7.58
N MET A 79 -14.74 -1.66 7.03
CA MET A 79 -15.60 -1.19 5.96
C MET A 79 -14.86 -1.18 4.62
N THR A 80 -15.52 -1.62 3.56
CA THR A 80 -14.95 -1.65 2.20
C THR A 80 -16.00 -1.27 1.16
N PRO A 81 -15.63 -0.56 0.08
CA PRO A 81 -16.55 -0.29 -1.03
C PRO A 81 -16.82 -1.55 -1.86
N ASP A 82 -15.95 -2.56 -1.75
CA ASP A 82 -16.06 -3.80 -2.48
C ASP A 82 -17.26 -4.65 -2.05
N ARG A 83 -17.66 -5.57 -2.93
CA ARG A 83 -18.72 -6.56 -2.66
C ARG A 83 -18.30 -7.65 -1.66
N SER A 84 -17.02 -7.72 -1.31
CA SER A 84 -16.44 -8.69 -0.38
C SER A 84 -15.29 -8.06 0.39
N PHE A 85 -15.12 -8.40 1.66
CA PHE A 85 -13.97 -7.97 2.45
C PHE A 85 -12.71 -8.77 2.09
N ALA A 86 -11.56 -8.12 2.19
CA ALA A 86 -10.23 -8.71 1.99
C ALA A 86 -10.08 -9.61 0.74
N PRO A 87 -10.48 -9.16 -0.47
CA PRO A 87 -10.42 -9.97 -1.69
C PRO A 87 -9.02 -10.49 -2.05
N GLU A 88 -7.95 -9.82 -1.62
CA GLU A 88 -6.57 -10.21 -1.90
C GLU A 88 -6.02 -11.25 -0.88
N VAL A 89 -6.79 -11.61 0.15
CA VAL A 89 -6.41 -12.63 1.13
C VAL A 89 -6.97 -13.99 0.73
N MET A 90 -6.08 -14.86 0.26
CA MET A 90 -6.45 -16.22 -0.18
C MET A 90 -7.05 -17.07 0.94
N ALA A 91 -7.96 -17.98 0.57
CA ALA A 91 -8.79 -18.74 1.52
C ALA A 91 -8.03 -19.43 2.66
N MET A 92 -6.87 -20.05 2.40
CA MET A 92 -6.07 -20.70 3.45
C MET A 92 -5.57 -19.72 4.52
N ASN A 93 -5.23 -18.50 4.11
CA ASN A 93 -4.77 -17.43 5.00
C ASN A 93 -5.95 -16.71 5.66
N LEU A 94 -7.13 -16.73 5.05
CA LEU A 94 -8.32 -16.10 5.62
C LEU A 94 -8.83 -16.85 6.88
N VAL A 95 -8.74 -18.19 6.88
CA VAL A 95 -9.20 -19.03 8.00
C VAL A 95 -8.62 -18.62 9.37
N PRO A 96 -7.30 -18.42 9.55
CA PRO A 96 -6.75 -17.99 10.84
C PRO A 96 -7.26 -16.60 11.26
N TYR A 97 -7.36 -15.62 10.34
CA TYR A 97 -7.94 -14.30 10.66
C TYR A 97 -9.37 -14.44 11.17
N MET A 98 -10.21 -15.18 10.47
CA MET A 98 -11.62 -15.35 10.87
C MET A 98 -11.74 -16.06 12.22
N ARG A 99 -10.91 -17.06 12.49
CA ARG A 99 -10.88 -17.76 13.79
C ARG A 99 -10.52 -16.83 14.95
N SER A 100 -9.71 -15.81 14.69
CA SER A 100 -9.29 -14.80 15.65
C SER A 100 -10.35 -13.70 15.82
N LEU A 101 -10.76 -13.08 14.71
CA LEU A 101 -11.65 -11.91 14.69
C LEU A 101 -13.10 -12.22 15.07
N GLN A 102 -13.65 -13.38 14.68
CA GLN A 102 -15.06 -13.72 14.97
C GLN A 102 -15.36 -13.93 16.45
N LYS A 103 -14.33 -14.05 17.30
CA LYS A 103 -14.49 -14.17 18.76
C LYS A 103 -14.52 -12.80 19.46
N GLN A 104 -14.36 -11.72 18.70
CA GLN A 104 -14.16 -10.36 19.18
C GLN A 104 -15.26 -9.44 18.63
N ASP A 105 -15.30 -8.18 19.07
CA ASP A 105 -16.29 -7.19 18.61
C ASP A 105 -15.86 -6.59 17.27
N VAL A 106 -15.87 -7.44 16.22
CA VAL A 106 -15.45 -7.10 14.86
C VAL A 106 -16.61 -7.26 13.89
N THR A 107 -16.93 -6.19 13.16
CA THR A 107 -17.96 -6.19 12.11
C THR A 107 -17.33 -5.95 10.74
N PHE A 108 -17.76 -6.71 9.73
CA PHE A 108 -17.39 -6.46 8.32
C PHE A 108 -18.56 -5.83 7.57
N THR A 109 -18.32 -4.66 6.99
CA THR A 109 -19.32 -3.87 6.26
C THR A 109 -18.86 -3.67 4.82
N VAL A 110 -19.46 -4.42 3.90
CA VAL A 110 -19.15 -4.36 2.46
C VAL A 110 -20.07 -3.39 1.72
N THR A 111 -19.69 -2.91 0.54
CA THR A 111 -20.47 -2.03 -0.35
C THR A 111 -20.69 -0.60 0.14
N TYR A 112 -19.88 -0.13 1.09
CA TYR A 112 -19.93 1.23 1.64
C TYR A 112 -18.56 1.91 1.55
N ARG A 113 -18.57 3.22 1.30
CA ARG A 113 -17.37 4.04 1.19
C ARG A 113 -17.28 5.01 2.36
N LEU A 114 -16.07 5.24 2.85
CA LEU A 114 -15.78 6.38 3.72
C LEU A 114 -15.47 7.61 2.86
N ASP A 115 -16.33 8.62 2.88
CA ASP A 115 -16.21 9.79 2.01
C ASP A 115 -15.40 10.91 2.68
N ALA A 116 -15.62 11.12 3.99
CA ALA A 116 -15.01 12.18 4.77
C ALA A 116 -14.97 11.83 6.26
N VAL A 117 -14.05 12.47 6.97
CA VAL A 117 -13.97 12.43 8.43
C VAL A 117 -13.97 13.85 8.98
N GLU A 118 -14.73 14.07 10.05
CA GLU A 118 -14.78 15.36 10.73
C GLU A 118 -14.62 15.21 12.23
N LYS A 119 -13.96 16.19 12.86
CA LYS A 119 -13.80 16.19 14.32
C LYS A 119 -15.06 16.68 15.00
N ASN A 120 -15.52 15.95 16.02
CA ASN A 120 -16.62 16.34 16.90
C ASN A 120 -16.21 16.15 18.37
N GLY A 121 -15.68 17.21 18.98
CA GLY A 121 -15.09 17.15 20.31
C GLY A 121 -13.88 16.21 20.36
N ASN A 122 -13.97 15.17 21.20
CA ASN A 122 -12.95 14.13 21.32
C ASN A 122 -13.21 12.91 20.42
N GLN A 123 -14.26 12.96 19.59
CA GLN A 123 -14.63 11.89 18.66
C GLN A 123 -14.49 12.35 17.21
N LEU A 124 -14.62 11.39 16.31
CA LEU A 124 -14.63 11.56 14.87
C LEU A 124 -16.01 11.16 14.33
N VAL A 125 -16.52 11.94 13.39
CA VAL A 125 -17.70 11.60 12.60
C VAL A 125 -17.23 11.14 11.22
N ALA A 126 -17.42 9.86 10.95
CA ALA A 126 -17.20 9.25 9.65
C ALA A 126 -18.46 9.41 8.79
N HIS A 127 -18.32 10.05 7.64
CA HIS A 127 -19.37 10.20 6.63
C HIS A 127 -19.28 9.04 5.65
N VAL A 128 -20.35 8.25 5.58
CA VAL A 128 -20.37 6.98 4.86
C VAL A 128 -21.34 7.07 3.68
N GLY A 129 -20.79 6.89 2.49
CA GLY A 129 -21.50 6.86 1.22
C GLY A 129 -21.57 5.47 0.62
N SER A 130 -21.86 5.42 -0.68
CA SER A 130 -21.85 4.20 -1.48
C SER A 130 -21.65 4.52 -2.95
N ASP A 131 -20.82 3.75 -3.63
CA ASP A 131 -20.62 3.83 -5.09
C ASP A 131 -21.88 3.41 -5.87
N TYR A 132 -22.85 2.78 -5.18
CA TYR A 132 -24.17 2.43 -5.71
C TYR A 132 -25.21 3.56 -5.56
N GLY A 133 -24.85 4.65 -4.90
CA GLY A 133 -25.65 5.87 -4.77
C GLY A 133 -26.76 5.84 -3.70
N GLY A 134 -27.28 7.03 -3.39
CA GLY A 134 -28.50 7.21 -2.57
C GLY A 134 -28.33 7.03 -1.06
N ILE A 135 -27.11 6.78 -0.57
CA ILE A 135 -26.81 6.62 0.85
C ILE A 135 -25.92 7.77 1.32
N ALA A 136 -26.29 8.37 2.45
CA ALA A 136 -25.45 9.26 3.24
C ALA A 136 -25.71 8.94 4.71
N LYS A 137 -24.80 8.18 5.32
CA LYS A 137 -24.85 7.81 6.75
C LYS A 137 -23.74 8.53 7.49
N GLN A 138 -23.91 8.65 8.79
CA GLN A 138 -22.87 9.11 9.69
C GLN A 138 -22.70 8.11 10.81
N GLN A 139 -21.46 7.89 11.21
CA GLN A 139 -21.15 7.14 12.42
C GLN A 139 -20.05 7.80 13.22
N THR A 140 -20.14 7.66 14.54
CA THR A 140 -19.18 8.25 15.47
C THR A 140 -18.21 7.19 15.96
N VAL A 141 -16.93 7.48 15.83
CA VAL A 141 -15.80 6.62 16.20
C VAL A 141 -14.75 7.45 16.94
N ASP A 142 -13.79 6.81 17.60
CA ASP A 142 -12.66 7.51 18.21
C ASP A 142 -11.36 7.41 17.40
N GLN A 143 -11.32 6.52 16.41
CA GLN A 143 -10.21 6.37 15.49
C GLN A 143 -10.69 5.90 14.12
N VAL A 144 -10.06 6.44 13.07
CA VAL A 144 -10.25 5.99 11.69
C VAL A 144 -8.90 5.55 11.15
N VAL A 145 -8.87 4.36 10.58
CA VAL A 145 -7.68 3.74 9.99
C VAL A 145 -7.93 3.54 8.50
N ILE A 146 -7.02 4.00 7.64
CA ILE A 146 -7.10 3.81 6.20
C ILE A 146 -6.15 2.68 5.77
N ASN A 147 -6.69 1.75 4.99
CA ASN A 147 -5.91 0.76 4.25
C ASN A 147 -6.24 0.89 2.76
N HIS A 148 -5.38 1.57 2.00
CA HIS A 148 -5.57 1.82 0.55
C HIS A 148 -4.27 1.57 -0.22
N GLY A 149 -3.53 0.54 0.18
CA GLY A 149 -2.28 0.15 -0.44
C GLY A 149 -1.20 1.22 -0.30
N THR A 150 -0.25 1.22 -1.23
CA THR A 150 0.93 2.09 -1.18
C THR A 150 1.08 2.96 -2.42
N ILE A 151 1.65 4.14 -2.24
CA ILE A 151 2.20 4.95 -3.34
C ILE A 151 3.69 4.63 -3.49
N PRO A 152 4.22 4.42 -4.72
CA PRO A 152 5.64 4.21 -4.95
C PRO A 152 6.52 5.33 -4.38
N LEU A 153 7.62 4.97 -3.72
CA LEU A 153 8.64 5.92 -3.31
C LEU A 153 9.68 6.06 -4.44
N ASP A 154 9.35 6.82 -5.48
CA ASP A 154 10.08 6.82 -6.76
C ASP A 154 10.81 8.12 -7.11
N GLU A 155 10.88 9.07 -6.20
CA GLU A 155 11.61 10.34 -6.37
C GLU A 155 13.07 10.10 -6.79
N LEU A 156 13.78 9.24 -6.06
CA LEU A 156 15.18 8.87 -6.34
C LEU A 156 15.34 8.24 -7.73
N TYR A 157 14.37 7.43 -8.17
CA TYR A 157 14.40 6.87 -9.52
C TYR A 157 14.32 7.96 -10.58
N PHE A 158 13.40 8.91 -10.44
CA PHE A 158 13.26 10.00 -11.41
C PHE A 158 14.45 10.94 -11.41
N GLU A 159 15.11 11.11 -10.26
CA GLU A 159 16.34 11.87 -10.14
C GLU A 159 17.51 11.22 -10.90
N LEU A 160 17.61 9.89 -10.85
CA LEU A 160 18.67 9.10 -11.49
C LEU A 160 18.40 8.85 -12.99
N LYS A 161 17.14 8.88 -13.42
CA LYS A 161 16.72 8.48 -14.77
C LYS A 161 17.43 9.23 -15.91
N PRO A 162 17.59 10.56 -15.89
CA PRO A 162 18.25 11.29 -16.97
C PRO A 162 19.72 10.90 -17.19
N ARG A 163 20.35 10.31 -16.17
CA ARG A 163 21.77 9.93 -16.15
C ARG A 163 22.01 8.45 -16.49
N SER A 164 20.93 7.70 -16.68
CA SER A 164 20.98 6.28 -17.03
C SER A 164 21.09 6.08 -18.55
N SER A 165 21.78 5.02 -18.97
CA SER A 165 21.99 4.65 -20.37
C SER A 165 20.70 4.15 -21.05
N ASN A 166 19.83 3.48 -20.30
CA ASN A 166 18.55 2.97 -20.79
C ASN A 166 17.38 3.94 -20.55
N LEU A 167 17.59 5.10 -19.90
CA LEU A 167 16.54 6.04 -19.49
C LEU A 167 15.42 5.37 -18.66
N GLY A 168 15.79 4.38 -17.84
CA GLY A 168 14.85 3.59 -17.04
C GLY A 168 13.97 2.62 -17.82
N ALA A 169 14.23 2.42 -19.12
CA ALA A 169 13.44 1.51 -19.95
C ALA A 169 13.85 0.05 -19.76
N VAL A 170 12.85 -0.83 -19.74
CA VAL A 170 13.00 -2.29 -19.78
C VAL A 170 12.65 -2.77 -21.17
N ASP A 171 13.52 -3.56 -21.78
CA ASP A 171 13.22 -4.31 -22.98
C ASP A 171 12.48 -5.60 -22.61
N TYR A 172 11.16 -5.59 -22.83
CA TYR A 172 10.30 -6.71 -22.48
C TYR A 172 10.53 -7.94 -23.38
N GLU A 173 10.98 -7.79 -24.62
CA GLU A 173 11.28 -8.95 -25.46
C GLU A 173 12.50 -9.71 -24.93
N GLU A 174 13.55 -8.98 -24.55
CA GLU A 174 14.74 -9.56 -23.91
C GLU A 174 14.41 -10.13 -22.52
N LEU A 175 13.62 -9.42 -21.72
CA LEU A 175 13.22 -9.88 -20.37
C LEU A 175 12.38 -11.17 -20.45
N ILE A 176 11.46 -11.28 -21.42
CA ILE A 176 10.65 -12.48 -21.64
C ILE A 176 11.52 -13.63 -22.14
N ALA A 177 12.49 -13.34 -23.01
CA ALA A 177 13.42 -14.33 -23.54
C ALA A 177 14.49 -14.79 -22.53
N GLY A 178 14.59 -14.15 -21.35
CA GLY A 178 15.64 -14.41 -20.36
C GLY A 178 17.03 -14.02 -20.88
N ARG A 179 17.11 -12.86 -21.54
CA ARG A 179 18.36 -12.26 -22.02
C ARG A 179 18.69 -11.02 -21.20
N SER A 180 19.99 -10.78 -21.04
CA SER A 180 20.52 -9.52 -20.50
C SER A 180 19.97 -8.33 -21.28
N GLN A 181 19.68 -7.25 -20.57
CA GLN A 181 19.10 -6.04 -21.14
C GLN A 181 20.17 -5.27 -21.92
N SER A 182 19.98 -5.12 -23.23
CA SER A 182 20.96 -4.47 -24.12
C SER A 182 20.61 -3.02 -24.49
N LEU A 183 19.42 -2.57 -24.09
CA LEU A 183 18.88 -1.27 -24.48
C LEU A 183 19.74 -0.11 -23.95
N ALA A 184 20.30 0.67 -24.87
CA ALA A 184 20.99 1.94 -24.59
C ALA A 184 20.40 3.04 -25.47
N ARG A 185 19.70 4.00 -24.85
CA ARG A 185 19.04 5.15 -25.49
C ARG A 185 19.72 6.49 -25.20
N ASN A 186 20.63 6.50 -24.22
CA ASN A 186 21.37 7.67 -23.78
C ASN A 186 22.88 7.36 -23.83
N PRO A 187 23.61 7.86 -24.85
CA PRO A 187 25.04 7.65 -24.99
C PRO A 187 25.87 8.23 -23.84
N ASP A 188 25.37 9.25 -23.15
CA ASP A 188 26.02 9.91 -22.02
C ASP A 188 25.68 9.24 -20.68
N GLY A 189 24.86 8.18 -20.69
CA GLY A 189 24.41 7.50 -19.48
C GLY A 189 25.49 6.60 -18.87
N ALA A 190 25.69 6.71 -17.56
CA ALA A 190 26.78 6.02 -16.85
C ALA A 190 26.42 4.59 -16.40
N TYR A 191 25.14 4.30 -16.21
CA TYR A 191 24.63 3.02 -15.68
C TYR A 191 23.28 2.67 -16.30
N GLN A 192 22.89 1.39 -16.26
CA GLN A 192 21.48 1.01 -16.48
C GLN A 192 20.67 1.25 -15.21
N LEU A 193 19.42 1.70 -15.36
CA LEU A 193 18.52 1.97 -14.23
C LEU A 193 17.24 1.18 -14.35
N TYR A 194 16.84 0.54 -13.25
CA TYR A 194 15.60 -0.22 -13.16
C TYR A 194 14.88 0.04 -11.84
N ARG A 195 13.59 -0.31 -11.78
CA ARG A 195 12.78 -0.37 -10.57
C ARG A 195 12.13 -1.73 -10.45
N ILE A 196 11.93 -2.22 -9.23
CA ILE A 196 11.25 -3.49 -8.94
C ILE A 196 10.27 -3.35 -7.77
N GLY A 197 9.27 -4.23 -7.70
CA GLY A 197 8.31 -4.27 -6.59
C GLY A 197 7.48 -2.99 -6.48
N ASP A 198 7.16 -2.58 -5.24
CA ASP A 198 6.25 -1.45 -5.00
C ASP A 198 6.82 -0.09 -5.43
N ALA A 199 8.12 0.00 -5.73
CA ALA A 199 8.71 1.16 -6.40
C ALA A 199 8.23 1.34 -7.85
N VAL A 200 7.64 0.29 -8.45
CA VAL A 200 6.97 0.31 -9.75
C VAL A 200 5.48 0.55 -9.57
N ALA A 201 4.83 -0.32 -8.80
CA ALA A 201 3.39 -0.27 -8.51
C ALA A 201 3.10 -1.17 -7.30
N ALA A 202 2.16 -0.76 -6.45
CA ALA A 202 1.70 -1.56 -5.33
C ALA A 202 1.18 -2.92 -5.82
N ARG A 203 1.85 -3.99 -5.40
CA ARG A 203 1.48 -5.39 -5.70
C ARG A 203 1.73 -6.27 -4.48
N ASN A 204 1.73 -7.59 -4.66
CA ASN A 204 2.11 -8.52 -3.61
C ASN A 204 3.62 -8.83 -3.64
N THR A 205 4.14 -9.36 -2.53
CA THR A 205 5.54 -9.74 -2.37
C THR A 205 6.02 -10.72 -3.44
N HIS A 206 5.15 -11.61 -3.94
CA HIS A 206 5.52 -12.56 -5.00
C HIS A 206 5.84 -11.84 -6.31
N ALA A 207 5.07 -10.80 -6.67
CA ALA A 207 5.34 -9.98 -7.84
C ALA A 207 6.69 -9.27 -7.71
N ALA A 208 7.00 -8.69 -6.55
CA ALA A 208 8.29 -8.04 -6.31
C ALA A 208 9.48 -9.02 -6.41
N ILE A 209 9.33 -10.23 -5.85
CA ILE A 209 10.33 -11.30 -5.99
C ILE A 209 10.50 -11.69 -7.46
N TYR A 210 9.40 -11.79 -8.21
CA TYR A 210 9.44 -12.20 -9.61
C TYR A 210 10.04 -11.12 -10.51
N ASP A 211 9.77 -9.84 -10.24
CA ASP A 211 10.42 -8.71 -10.92
C ASP A 211 11.95 -8.80 -10.77
N ALA A 212 12.42 -8.98 -9.52
CA ALA A 212 13.84 -9.14 -9.22
C ALA A 212 14.43 -10.38 -9.90
N LEU A 213 13.77 -11.53 -9.79
CA LEU A 213 14.26 -12.79 -10.34
C LEU A 213 14.43 -12.73 -11.86
N ARG A 214 13.50 -12.09 -12.58
CA ARG A 214 13.59 -12.00 -14.04
C ARG A 214 14.63 -10.99 -14.49
N LEU A 215 14.73 -9.87 -13.77
CA LEU A 215 15.63 -8.79 -14.16
C LEU A 215 17.09 -9.11 -13.80
N VAL A 216 17.33 -9.68 -12.61
CA VAL A 216 18.68 -9.80 -12.03
C VAL A 216 19.39 -11.10 -12.39
N LYS A 217 18.66 -12.12 -12.84
CA LYS A 217 19.25 -13.43 -13.17
C LYS A 217 20.35 -13.34 -14.22
N ASP A 218 20.23 -12.40 -15.16
CA ASP A 218 21.09 -12.27 -16.33
C ASP A 218 21.83 -10.91 -16.36
N ILE A 219 22.02 -10.27 -15.19
CA ILE A 219 22.87 -9.05 -15.01
C ILE A 219 24.33 -9.44 -14.80
#